data_AF-A0A4V2XFT3-F1
#
_entry.id   AF-A0A4V2XFT3-F1
#
_cell.length_a   1.000
_cell.length_b   1.000
_cell.length_c   1.000
_cell.angle_alpha   90.00
_cell.angle_beta   90.00
_cell.angle_gamma   90.00
#
_symmetry.space_group_name_H-M   'P 1'
#
loop_
_entity.id
_entity.type
_entity.pdbx_description
1 polymer ?
#
loop_
_entity_poly.entity_id
_entity_poly.type
_entity_poly.pdbx_seq_one_letter_code
_entity_poly.pdbx_strand_id
1 'polypeptide(L)'
;MWAALLPVGRDEPTGGYHRFAWTPPELECRAWFLDEARRRDLDVEHDANGNMIAWWLPGDGTRGDAVLTGSHLDSVPGGGAFDGPLGIVSAFAAVDLLRERGAETTRPIGIAAFAEEEGARFGVACLGSRLLSGAIDPARARGLTDADGRTFAEVLHNAGFDPEAIGPDDDLLGRIGCLVELHVEQGRALEEPVGVASAIVPHGRWRFDFAGEGNHAGTTGLPDRRDPMLPFAAMVIAAREAAERNGTVATVGKVRVVPGGVNAIASSVTGWLDARGPEDDAVRRTVAEVDEAARVAARPHRVSVDLAEESYSEIVDFDHALRDRIGATLGGVPVLPTGAGHDAGVLSARLPAAMLFVRNPTGVSHAPAEYAELPDCLAGVEALAAVLDDLACG
;
A
#
# COMPACT_ATOMS: atom_id res chain seq x y z
N MET A 1 19.90 -12.07 2.96
CA MET A 1 18.62 -11.53 2.45
C MET A 1 18.68 -10.02 2.28
N TRP A 2 18.60 -9.21 3.34
CA TRP A 2 18.52 -7.73 3.23
C TRP A 2 19.60 -7.10 2.34
N ALA A 3 20.87 -7.46 2.53
CA ALA A 3 21.99 -6.92 1.76
C ALA A 3 21.91 -7.18 0.24
N ALA A 4 21.22 -8.25 -0.19
CA ALA A 4 21.01 -8.56 -1.60
C ALA A 4 19.86 -7.74 -2.21
N LEU A 5 18.84 -7.40 -1.42
CA LEU A 5 17.67 -6.67 -1.87
C LEU A 5 17.85 -5.15 -1.81
N LEU A 6 18.66 -4.66 -0.86
CA LEU A 6 18.94 -3.23 -0.65
C LEU A 6 19.43 -2.46 -1.90
N PRO A 7 20.30 -2.99 -2.78
CA PRO A 7 20.72 -2.23 -3.97
C PRO A 7 19.64 -2.18 -5.07
N VAL A 8 18.62 -3.04 -5.03
CA VAL A 8 17.68 -3.22 -6.14
C VAL A 8 16.68 -2.06 -6.20
N GLY A 9 16.67 -1.33 -7.32
CA GLY A 9 15.75 -0.22 -7.55
C GLY A 9 16.06 1.05 -6.76
N ARG A 10 17.24 1.14 -6.13
CA ARG A 10 17.68 2.32 -5.40
C ARG A 10 18.28 3.36 -6.35
N ASP A 11 17.81 4.58 -6.27
CA ASP A 11 18.40 5.74 -6.95
C ASP A 11 19.56 6.30 -6.10
N GLU A 12 20.80 6.23 -6.59
CA GLU A 12 21.98 6.66 -5.82
C GLU A 12 21.95 8.15 -5.43
N PRO A 13 21.54 9.10 -6.31
CA PRO A 13 21.51 10.52 -5.96
C PRO A 13 20.50 10.87 -4.85
N THR A 14 19.29 10.30 -4.89
CA THR A 14 18.23 10.63 -3.92
C THR A 14 18.21 9.68 -2.73
N GLY A 15 18.77 8.48 -2.88
CA GLY A 15 18.72 7.39 -1.91
C GLY A 15 17.38 6.64 -1.86
N GLY A 16 16.37 7.09 -2.62
CA GLY A 16 15.02 6.52 -2.65
C GLY A 16 14.90 5.33 -3.59
N TYR A 17 13.76 4.65 -3.52
CA TYR A 17 13.48 3.47 -4.34
C TYR A 17 12.42 3.74 -5.41
N HIS A 18 12.58 3.06 -6.55
CA HIS A 18 11.66 3.09 -7.69
C HIS A 18 11.44 1.66 -8.20
N ARG A 19 10.60 0.91 -7.47
CA ARG A 19 10.28 -0.50 -7.77
C ARG A 19 8.84 -0.64 -8.26
N PHE A 20 8.48 0.02 -9.35
CA PHE A 20 7.11 -0.06 -9.87
C PHE A 20 6.83 -1.45 -10.45
N ALA A 21 5.63 -2.00 -10.26
CA ALA A 21 5.35 -3.38 -10.63
C ALA A 21 5.62 -3.65 -12.12
N TRP A 22 6.26 -4.79 -12.44
CA TRP A 22 6.69 -5.20 -13.78
C TRP A 22 7.64 -4.22 -14.49
N THR A 23 8.35 -3.37 -13.74
CA THR A 23 9.53 -2.67 -14.26
C THR A 23 10.79 -3.46 -13.93
N PRO A 24 11.93 -3.24 -14.63
CA PRO A 24 13.13 -4.05 -14.40
C PRO A 24 13.58 -4.16 -12.93
N PRO A 25 13.54 -3.09 -12.10
CA PRO A 25 13.87 -3.21 -10.68
C PRO A 25 12.93 -4.12 -9.89
N GLU A 26 11.62 -4.03 -10.10
CA GLU A 26 10.67 -4.90 -9.39
C GLU A 26 10.80 -6.35 -9.88
N LEU A 27 11.02 -6.59 -11.17
CA LEU A 27 11.29 -7.94 -11.70
C LEU A 27 12.54 -8.57 -11.07
N GLU A 28 13.57 -7.77 -10.75
CA GLU A 28 14.75 -8.23 -10.00
C GLU A 28 14.38 -8.58 -8.55
N CYS A 29 13.51 -7.81 -7.88
CA CYS A 29 12.97 -8.19 -6.56
C CYS A 29 12.19 -9.50 -6.62
N ARG A 30 11.39 -9.72 -7.67
CA ARG A 30 10.67 -10.98 -7.86
C ARG A 30 11.61 -12.15 -8.08
N ALA A 31 12.65 -11.97 -8.90
CA ALA A 31 13.68 -12.99 -9.10
C ALA A 31 14.40 -13.31 -7.78
N TRP A 32 14.72 -12.30 -6.98
CA TRP A 32 15.26 -12.48 -5.64
C TRP A 32 14.34 -13.32 -4.75
N PHE A 33 13.03 -13.03 -4.73
CA PHE A 33 12.04 -13.82 -3.98
C PHE A 33 12.05 -15.30 -4.39
N LEU A 34 12.05 -15.58 -5.70
CA LEU A 34 12.11 -16.95 -6.23
C LEU A 34 13.40 -17.67 -5.83
N ASP A 35 14.53 -16.97 -5.82
CA ASP A 35 15.81 -17.52 -5.40
C ASP A 35 15.86 -17.80 -3.88
N GLU A 36 15.27 -16.94 -3.05
CA GLU A 36 15.16 -17.18 -1.60
C GLU A 36 14.22 -18.36 -1.29
N ALA A 37 13.11 -18.50 -2.02
CA ALA A 37 12.22 -19.66 -1.92
C ALA A 37 12.94 -20.95 -2.33
N ARG A 38 13.65 -20.94 -3.47
CA ARG A 38 14.41 -22.11 -3.97
C ARG A 38 15.50 -22.54 -2.99
N ARG A 39 16.22 -21.60 -2.37
CA ARG A 39 17.27 -21.92 -1.37
C ARG A 39 16.75 -22.65 -0.13
N ARG A 40 15.44 -22.57 0.12
CA ARG A 40 14.73 -23.19 1.24
C ARG A 40 13.87 -24.37 0.81
N ASP A 41 14.00 -24.80 -0.45
CA ASP A 41 13.18 -25.87 -1.03
C ASP A 41 11.66 -25.64 -0.82
N LEU A 42 11.22 -24.38 -0.98
CA LEU A 42 9.80 -24.02 -0.92
C LEU A 42 9.17 -24.14 -2.30
N ASP A 43 7.98 -24.74 -2.36
CA ASP A 43 7.19 -24.84 -3.58
C ASP A 43 6.61 -23.45 -3.91
N VAL A 44 6.95 -22.88 -5.07
CA VAL A 44 6.38 -21.59 -5.49
C VAL A 44 5.16 -21.80 -6.37
N GLU A 45 4.06 -21.14 -5.99
CA GLU A 45 2.83 -21.01 -6.76
C GLU A 45 2.68 -19.56 -7.24
N HIS A 46 2.25 -19.40 -8.50
CA HIS A 46 1.92 -18.10 -9.08
C HIS A 46 0.43 -18.09 -9.40
N ASP A 47 -0.29 -17.06 -8.95
CA ASP A 47 -1.66 -16.86 -9.40
C ASP A 47 -1.70 -16.09 -10.74
N ALA A 48 -2.88 -15.99 -11.33
CA ALA A 48 -3.07 -15.25 -12.57
C ALA A 48 -2.91 -13.72 -12.39
N ASN A 49 -3.07 -13.22 -11.16
CA ASN A 49 -3.02 -11.80 -10.81
C ASN A 49 -1.59 -11.28 -10.66
N GLY A 50 -0.60 -12.18 -10.69
CA GLY A 50 0.80 -11.86 -10.51
C GLY A 50 1.27 -11.91 -9.06
N ASN A 51 0.49 -12.45 -8.12
CA ASN A 51 0.98 -12.75 -6.79
C ASN A 51 1.89 -13.99 -6.84
N MET A 52 2.88 -14.05 -5.95
CA MET A 52 3.75 -15.22 -5.80
C MET A 52 3.65 -15.74 -4.37
N ILE A 53 3.50 -17.06 -4.19
CA ILE A 53 3.43 -17.67 -2.87
C ILE A 53 4.44 -18.81 -2.78
N ALA A 54 5.37 -18.71 -1.83
CA ALA A 54 6.32 -19.77 -1.51
C ALA A 54 5.79 -20.59 -0.33
N TRP A 55 5.54 -21.88 -0.54
CA TRP A 55 4.89 -22.76 0.41
C TRP A 55 5.89 -23.63 1.16
N TRP A 56 5.83 -23.58 2.49
CA TRP A 56 6.38 -24.60 3.37
C TRP A 56 5.26 -25.56 3.79
N LEU A 57 5.25 -26.75 3.19
CA LEU A 57 4.20 -27.74 3.38
C LEU A 57 4.52 -28.68 4.55
N PRO A 58 3.49 -29.18 5.27
CA PRO A 58 3.62 -30.30 6.18
C PRO A 58 4.14 -31.56 5.48
N GLY A 59 4.79 -32.45 6.23
CA GLY A 59 5.37 -33.69 5.69
C GLY A 59 4.35 -34.65 5.07
N ASP A 60 3.07 -34.53 5.41
CA ASP A 60 1.97 -35.31 4.81
C ASP A 60 1.44 -34.71 3.50
N GLY A 61 1.93 -33.54 3.08
CA GLY A 61 1.54 -32.84 1.87
C GLY A 61 0.21 -32.09 1.95
N THR A 62 -0.32 -31.86 3.16
CA THR A 62 -1.52 -31.02 3.37
C THR A 62 -1.33 -29.64 2.73
N ARG A 63 -2.40 -29.11 2.10
CA ARG A 63 -2.39 -27.81 1.40
C ARG A 63 -3.52 -26.86 1.81
N GLY A 64 -4.40 -27.26 2.73
CA GLY A 64 -5.51 -26.45 3.22
C GLY A 64 -5.26 -25.86 4.60
N ASP A 65 -6.11 -24.91 4.99
CA ASP A 65 -6.04 -24.20 6.27
C ASP A 65 -4.66 -23.59 6.54
N ALA A 66 -4.05 -23.00 5.51
CA ALA A 66 -2.71 -22.43 5.59
C ALA A 66 -2.65 -21.14 6.41
N VAL A 67 -1.49 -20.89 7.02
CA VAL A 67 -1.13 -19.60 7.59
C VAL A 67 -0.33 -18.84 6.53
N LEU A 68 -0.94 -17.80 5.95
CA LEU A 68 -0.28 -16.93 5.00
C LEU A 68 0.45 -15.81 5.76
N THR A 69 1.64 -15.44 5.30
CA THR A 69 2.39 -14.27 5.73
C THR A 69 3.11 -13.67 4.52
N GLY A 70 3.80 -12.55 4.68
CA GLY A 70 4.42 -11.81 3.58
C GLY A 70 3.85 -10.40 3.47
N SER A 71 4.07 -9.76 2.33
CA SER A 71 3.70 -8.36 2.04
C SER A 71 3.94 -8.08 0.54
N HIS A 72 4.49 -6.91 0.18
CA HIS A 72 4.79 -6.50 -1.19
C HIS A 72 6.28 -6.21 -1.43
N LEU A 73 6.65 -6.06 -2.70
CA LEU A 73 8.02 -5.73 -3.13
C LEU A 73 8.11 -4.46 -3.99
N ASP A 74 6.97 -3.95 -4.47
CA ASP A 74 6.91 -2.67 -5.16
C ASP A 74 6.98 -1.49 -4.19
N SER A 75 7.25 -0.29 -4.71
CA SER A 75 7.41 0.93 -3.90
C SER A 75 6.74 2.14 -4.54
N VAL A 76 6.33 3.12 -3.73
CA VAL A 76 6.08 4.48 -4.24
C VAL A 76 7.33 5.12 -4.89
N PRO A 77 7.15 6.17 -5.72
CA PRO A 77 8.27 6.93 -6.26
C PRO A 77 9.10 7.58 -5.15
N GLY A 78 10.39 7.22 -5.07
CA GLY A 78 11.28 7.74 -4.03
C GLY A 78 10.97 7.16 -2.65
N GLY A 79 10.37 5.97 -2.60
CA GLY A 79 10.02 5.27 -1.36
C GLY A 79 11.24 4.83 -0.54
N GLY A 80 10.95 4.24 0.62
CA GLY A 80 11.93 3.74 1.56
C GLY A 80 12.45 2.33 1.24
N ALA A 81 13.29 1.82 2.13
CA ALA A 81 13.87 0.48 1.98
C ALA A 81 13.03 -0.62 2.65
N PHE A 82 12.10 -0.27 3.56
CA PHE A 82 11.45 -1.18 4.49
C PHE A 82 9.99 -1.47 4.14
N ASP A 83 9.26 -0.45 3.67
CA ASP A 83 7.87 -0.51 3.21
C ASP A 83 7.64 -1.62 2.17
N GLY A 84 7.01 -2.74 2.58
CA GLY A 84 6.93 -4.00 1.82
C GLY A 84 8.05 -5.01 2.09
N PRO A 85 9.31 -4.78 1.63
CA PRO A 85 10.41 -5.73 1.77
C PRO A 85 10.67 -6.24 3.18
N LEU A 86 10.40 -5.44 4.22
CA LEU A 86 10.56 -5.87 5.60
C LEU A 86 9.68 -7.09 5.91
N GLY A 87 8.43 -7.09 5.46
CA GLY A 87 7.51 -8.21 5.64
C GLY A 87 8.00 -9.48 4.94
N ILE A 88 8.44 -9.34 3.68
CA ILE A 88 8.93 -10.47 2.88
C ILE A 88 10.21 -11.08 3.45
N VAL A 89 11.21 -10.24 3.77
CA VAL A 89 12.46 -10.72 4.35
C VAL A 89 12.23 -11.33 5.72
N SER A 90 11.35 -10.73 6.53
CA SER A 90 11.04 -11.27 7.86
C SER A 90 10.31 -12.61 7.78
N ALA A 91 9.43 -12.81 6.80
CA ALA A 91 8.75 -14.08 6.59
C ALA A 91 9.73 -15.22 6.25
N PHE A 92 10.68 -14.98 5.33
CA PHE A 92 11.72 -15.98 5.05
C PHE A 92 12.62 -16.25 6.26
N ALA A 93 13.00 -15.20 7.00
CA ALA A 93 13.82 -15.33 8.20
C ALA A 93 13.09 -16.07 9.34
N ALA A 94 11.77 -15.86 9.48
CA ALA A 94 10.95 -16.56 10.45
C ALA A 94 10.87 -18.07 10.12
N VAL A 95 10.72 -18.43 8.84
CA VAL A 95 10.77 -19.83 8.40
C VAL A 95 12.14 -20.47 8.71
N ASP A 96 13.25 -19.75 8.46
CA ASP A 96 14.59 -20.24 8.81
C ASP A 96 14.71 -20.51 10.32
N LEU A 97 14.27 -19.54 11.13
CA LEU A 97 14.33 -19.62 12.59
C LEU A 97 13.49 -20.78 13.14
N LEU A 98 12.31 -21.02 12.59
CA LEU A 98 11.48 -22.18 12.95
C LEU A 98 12.17 -23.50 12.59
N ARG A 99 12.77 -23.60 11.41
CA ARG A 99 13.52 -24.80 11.00
C ARG A 99 14.76 -25.02 11.87
N GLU A 100 15.48 -23.97 12.24
CA GLU A 100 16.62 -24.03 13.16
C GLU A 100 16.21 -24.53 14.55
N ARG A 101 14.98 -24.21 14.99
CA ARG A 101 14.36 -24.71 16.22
C ARG A 101 13.84 -26.15 16.11
N GLY A 102 13.87 -26.75 14.92
CA GLY A 102 13.36 -28.08 14.66
C GLY A 102 11.84 -28.17 14.59
N ALA A 103 11.16 -27.05 14.30
CA ALA A 103 9.71 -27.05 14.13
C ALA A 103 9.31 -27.85 12.88
N GLU A 104 8.23 -28.62 13.02
CA GLU A 104 7.55 -29.29 11.91
C GLU A 104 6.17 -28.65 11.75
N THR A 105 5.84 -28.25 10.53
CA THR A 105 4.55 -27.62 10.26
C THR A 105 3.43 -28.66 10.22
N THR A 106 2.33 -28.38 10.91
CA THR A 106 1.07 -29.14 10.84
C THR A 106 0.06 -28.49 9.90
N ARG A 107 0.19 -27.18 9.66
CA ARG A 107 -0.52 -26.42 8.63
C ARG A 107 0.49 -25.82 7.65
N PRO A 108 0.15 -25.64 6.36
CA PRO A 108 1.04 -24.96 5.43
C PRO A 108 1.36 -23.53 5.89
N ILE A 109 2.61 -23.12 5.73
CA ILE A 109 3.01 -21.71 5.85
C ILE A 109 3.27 -21.20 4.44
N GLY A 110 2.53 -20.18 4.01
CA GLY A 110 2.74 -19.52 2.72
C GLY A 110 3.39 -18.16 2.92
N ILE A 111 4.44 -17.86 2.16
CA ILE A 111 5.02 -16.52 2.08
C ILE A 111 4.53 -15.89 0.77
N ALA A 112 3.65 -14.89 0.85
CA ALA A 112 3.11 -14.16 -0.29
C ALA A 112 3.90 -12.89 -0.59
N ALA A 113 4.23 -12.68 -1.87
CA ALA A 113 4.59 -11.40 -2.43
C ALA A 113 3.44 -10.92 -3.31
N PHE A 114 2.68 -9.95 -2.81
CA PHE A 114 1.55 -9.35 -3.53
C PHE A 114 2.03 -8.38 -4.60
N ALA A 115 1.29 -8.30 -5.70
CA ALA A 115 1.63 -7.46 -6.83
C ALA A 115 0.96 -6.08 -6.75
N GLU A 116 1.74 -5.01 -6.97
CA GLU A 116 1.27 -3.62 -7.08
C GLU A 116 0.44 -3.23 -5.85
N GLU A 117 1.05 -3.32 -4.67
CA GLU A 117 0.44 -2.87 -3.42
C GLU A 117 0.34 -1.35 -3.38
N GLU A 118 1.39 -0.65 -3.80
CA GLU A 118 1.48 0.80 -3.61
C GLU A 118 0.56 1.56 -4.56
N GLY A 119 0.14 0.92 -5.66
CA GLY A 119 -0.61 1.55 -6.73
C GLY A 119 0.19 2.61 -7.48
N ALA A 120 1.53 2.59 -7.33
CA ALA A 120 2.43 3.59 -7.88
C ALA A 120 2.42 3.64 -9.41
N ARG A 121 2.18 2.50 -10.08
CA ARG A 121 2.18 2.40 -11.53
C ARG A 121 0.79 2.62 -12.12
N PHE A 122 -0.23 1.99 -11.56
CA PHE A 122 -1.58 1.94 -12.16
C PHE A 122 -2.64 2.74 -11.39
N GLY A 123 -2.26 3.42 -10.30
CA GLY A 123 -3.14 4.32 -9.55
C GLY A 123 -4.17 3.62 -8.67
N VAL A 124 -4.09 2.29 -8.54
CA VAL A 124 -4.94 1.49 -7.64
C VAL A 124 -4.04 0.68 -6.73
N ALA A 125 -4.08 0.99 -5.45
CA ALA A 125 -3.34 0.26 -4.41
C ALA A 125 -3.92 -1.14 -4.16
N CYS A 126 -3.05 -2.05 -3.72
CA CYS A 126 -3.33 -3.44 -3.40
C CYS A 126 -3.96 -4.18 -4.58
N LEU A 127 -3.46 -3.97 -5.81
CA LEU A 127 -4.12 -4.46 -7.02
C LEU A 127 -4.16 -5.99 -7.06
N GLY A 128 -3.05 -6.66 -6.72
CA GLY A 128 -2.93 -8.11 -6.69
C GLY A 128 -3.89 -8.75 -5.67
N SER A 129 -3.96 -8.23 -4.45
CA SER A 129 -4.88 -8.73 -3.42
C SER A 129 -6.35 -8.37 -3.69
N ARG A 130 -6.62 -7.20 -4.31
CA ARG A 130 -7.98 -6.83 -4.75
C ARG A 130 -8.49 -7.73 -5.86
N LEU A 131 -7.63 -8.10 -6.82
CA LEU A 131 -8.01 -9.06 -7.86
C LEU A 131 -8.27 -10.43 -7.24
N LEU A 132 -7.35 -10.92 -6.40
CA LEU A 132 -7.47 -12.21 -5.71
C LEU A 132 -8.77 -12.33 -4.91
N SER A 133 -9.14 -11.28 -4.16
CA SER A 133 -10.36 -11.22 -3.34
C SER A 133 -11.64 -10.90 -4.11
N GLY A 134 -11.54 -10.43 -5.36
CA GLY A 134 -12.65 -9.89 -6.13
C GLY A 134 -13.13 -8.49 -5.70
N ALA A 135 -12.31 -7.75 -4.95
CA ALA A 135 -12.58 -6.37 -4.55
C ALA A 135 -12.42 -5.34 -5.68
N ILE A 136 -11.96 -5.76 -6.86
CA ILE A 136 -11.96 -4.96 -8.09
C ILE A 136 -12.47 -5.80 -9.26
N ASP A 137 -13.28 -5.17 -10.13
CA ASP A 137 -13.70 -5.77 -11.40
C ASP A 137 -12.47 -6.04 -12.29
N PRO A 138 -12.22 -7.29 -12.72
CA PRO A 138 -11.12 -7.62 -13.63
C PRO A 138 -11.13 -6.81 -14.92
N ALA A 139 -12.31 -6.46 -15.47
CA ALA A 139 -12.40 -5.65 -16.67
C ALA A 139 -11.91 -4.21 -16.43
N ARG A 140 -12.25 -3.63 -15.27
CA ARG A 140 -11.70 -2.33 -14.83
C ARG A 140 -10.18 -2.43 -14.65
N ALA A 141 -9.70 -3.46 -13.97
CA ALA A 141 -8.27 -3.66 -13.70
C ALA A 141 -7.46 -3.75 -15.01
N ARG A 142 -7.90 -4.56 -15.98
CA ARG A 142 -7.27 -4.67 -17.31
C ARG A 142 -7.11 -3.32 -18.01
N GLY A 143 -8.09 -2.42 -17.83
CA GLY A 143 -8.13 -1.09 -18.46
C GLY A 143 -7.38 0.01 -17.73
N LEU A 144 -6.80 -0.24 -16.54
CA LEU A 144 -5.97 0.75 -15.85
C LEU A 144 -4.73 1.08 -16.69
N THR A 145 -4.34 2.35 -16.74
CA THR A 145 -3.21 2.82 -17.56
C THR A 145 -2.09 3.40 -16.70
N ASP A 146 -0.84 3.06 -17.03
CA ASP A 146 0.33 3.69 -16.43
C ASP A 146 0.60 5.09 -17.02
N ALA A 147 1.63 5.77 -16.50
CA ALA A 147 2.01 7.12 -16.94
C ALA A 147 2.47 7.19 -18.41
N ASP A 148 2.88 6.07 -19.01
CA ASP A 148 3.25 5.97 -20.42
C ASP A 148 2.05 5.64 -21.32
N GLY A 149 0.86 5.46 -20.73
CA GLY A 149 -0.37 5.12 -21.44
C GLY A 149 -0.52 3.62 -21.74
N ARG A 150 0.32 2.76 -21.16
CA ARG A 150 0.17 1.30 -21.31
C ARG A 150 -0.88 0.78 -20.36
N THR A 151 -1.73 -0.10 -20.86
CA THR A 151 -2.76 -0.76 -20.04
C THR A 151 -2.14 -1.84 -19.16
N PHE A 152 -2.79 -2.15 -18.03
CA PHE A 152 -2.39 -3.26 -17.16
C PHE A 152 -2.38 -4.58 -17.92
N ALA A 153 -3.36 -4.81 -18.80
CA ALA A 153 -3.42 -5.99 -19.65
C ALA A 153 -2.19 -6.13 -20.58
N GLU A 154 -1.76 -5.04 -21.22
CA GLU A 154 -0.54 -5.05 -22.05
C GLU A 154 0.71 -5.36 -21.23
N VAL A 155 0.80 -4.82 -20.01
CA VAL A 155 1.95 -5.05 -19.12
C VAL A 155 2.01 -6.51 -18.65
N LEU A 156 0.89 -7.09 -18.22
CA LEU A 156 0.81 -8.51 -17.87
C LEU A 156 1.15 -9.43 -19.03
N HIS A 157 0.58 -9.15 -20.22
CA HIS A 157 0.87 -9.92 -21.43
C HIS A 157 2.37 -9.92 -21.75
N ASN A 158 3.00 -8.75 -21.71
CA ASN A 158 4.44 -8.62 -21.95
C ASN A 158 5.30 -9.31 -20.88
N ALA A 159 4.77 -9.46 -19.66
CA ALA A 159 5.39 -10.22 -18.58
C ALA A 159 5.13 -11.73 -18.65
N GLY A 160 4.40 -12.21 -19.66
CA GLY A 160 4.10 -13.63 -19.88
C GLY A 160 2.87 -14.16 -19.15
N PHE A 161 2.04 -13.29 -18.57
CA PHE A 161 0.76 -13.66 -17.98
C PHE A 161 -0.37 -13.57 -19.02
N ASP A 162 -1.45 -14.32 -18.79
CA ASP A 162 -2.69 -14.18 -19.56
C ASP A 162 -3.60 -13.12 -18.90
N PRO A 163 -3.81 -11.94 -19.53
CA PRO A 163 -4.65 -10.90 -18.94
C PRO A 163 -6.13 -11.31 -18.79
N GLU A 164 -6.61 -12.28 -19.57
CA GLU A 164 -7.99 -12.77 -19.45
C GLU A 164 -8.18 -13.70 -18.25
N ALA A 165 -7.09 -14.26 -17.71
CA ALA A 165 -7.11 -15.13 -16.54
C ALA A 165 -7.14 -14.39 -15.21
N ILE A 166 -6.90 -13.07 -15.18
CA ILE A 166 -6.91 -12.31 -13.92
C ILE A 166 -8.32 -12.25 -13.32
N GLY A 167 -8.39 -12.28 -12.00
CA GLY A 167 -9.62 -12.17 -11.23
C GLY A 167 -9.58 -12.94 -9.92
N PRO A 168 -10.77 -13.14 -9.31
CA PRO A 168 -10.88 -13.86 -8.05
C PRO A 168 -10.39 -15.30 -8.17
N ASP A 169 -9.66 -15.76 -7.16
CA ASP A 169 -9.22 -17.15 -7.05
C ASP A 169 -9.72 -17.74 -5.72
N ASP A 170 -10.94 -18.28 -5.75
CA ASP A 170 -11.57 -18.88 -4.58
C ASP A 170 -10.91 -20.21 -4.16
N ASP A 171 -10.19 -20.88 -5.06
CA ASP A 171 -9.45 -22.12 -4.75
C ASP A 171 -8.18 -21.81 -3.95
N LEU A 172 -7.47 -20.73 -4.28
CA LEU A 172 -6.36 -20.23 -3.47
C LEU A 172 -6.85 -19.68 -2.14
N LEU A 173 -7.86 -18.81 -2.12
CA LEU A 173 -8.41 -18.25 -0.88
C LEU A 173 -8.99 -19.33 0.04
N GLY A 174 -9.67 -20.33 -0.52
CA GLY A 174 -10.24 -21.45 0.24
C GLY A 174 -9.21 -22.34 0.94
N ARG A 175 -7.93 -22.25 0.53
CA ARG A 175 -6.81 -22.93 1.21
C ARG A 175 -6.21 -22.14 2.36
N ILE A 176 -6.53 -20.86 2.51
CA ILE A 176 -5.92 -19.98 3.51
C ILE A 176 -6.84 -19.89 4.73
N GLY A 177 -6.32 -20.29 5.89
CA GLY A 177 -7.01 -20.21 7.17
C GLY A 177 -6.89 -18.84 7.84
N CYS A 178 -5.72 -18.20 7.71
CA CYS A 178 -5.51 -16.82 8.15
C CYS A 178 -4.30 -16.16 7.46
N LEU A 179 -4.22 -14.84 7.57
CA LEU A 179 -3.10 -14.01 7.12
C LEU A 179 -2.50 -13.21 8.29
N VAL A 180 -1.17 -13.25 8.41
CA VAL A 180 -0.41 -12.37 9.30
C VAL A 180 0.63 -11.61 8.48
N GLU A 181 0.38 -10.32 8.24
CA GLU A 181 1.31 -9.45 7.52
C GLU A 181 2.21 -8.68 8.51
N LEU A 182 3.53 -8.80 8.35
CA LEU A 182 4.47 -7.98 9.12
C LEU A 182 4.87 -6.76 8.29
N HIS A 183 4.79 -5.59 8.91
CA HIS A 183 5.10 -4.33 8.25
C HIS A 183 5.87 -3.38 9.16
N VAL A 184 6.53 -2.38 8.59
CA VAL A 184 6.98 -1.22 9.38
C VAL A 184 5.75 -0.41 9.80
N GLU A 185 5.75 0.18 10.99
CA GLU A 185 4.59 0.95 11.50
C GLU A 185 4.20 2.13 10.57
N GLN A 186 5.16 2.65 9.80
CA GLN A 186 5.09 3.87 8.98
C GLN A 186 4.79 5.17 9.75
N GLY A 187 4.30 5.08 10.98
CA GLY A 187 4.21 6.16 11.96
C GLY A 187 5.30 6.11 13.03
N ARG A 188 5.03 6.78 14.15
CA ARG A 188 5.92 6.85 15.33
C ARG A 188 5.17 6.57 16.64
N ALA A 189 4.01 5.94 16.55
CA ALA A 189 3.14 5.66 17.68
C ALA A 189 3.62 4.46 18.50
N LEU A 190 4.42 3.58 17.88
CA LEU A 190 4.92 2.38 18.55
C LEU A 190 6.20 2.69 19.33
N GLU A 191 6.14 2.55 20.66
CA GLU A 191 7.31 2.75 21.53
C GLU A 191 8.11 1.46 21.73
N GLU A 192 7.47 0.30 21.64
CA GLU A 192 8.09 -1.02 21.76
C GLU A 192 8.61 -1.53 20.40
N PRO A 193 9.55 -2.49 20.33
CA PRO A 193 10.06 -2.98 19.04
C PRO A 193 8.99 -3.56 18.11
N VAL A 194 7.95 -4.18 18.70
CA VAL A 194 6.86 -4.86 17.99
C VAL A 194 5.50 -4.47 18.57
N GLY A 195 4.51 -4.31 17.69
CA GLY A 195 3.10 -4.13 18.04
C GLY A 195 2.17 -4.92 17.12
N VAL A 196 0.87 -4.89 17.40
CA VAL A 196 -0.17 -5.56 16.62
C VAL A 196 -1.18 -4.54 16.13
N ALA A 197 -1.61 -4.64 14.86
CA ALA A 197 -2.63 -3.74 14.34
C ALA A 197 -4.02 -4.04 14.91
N SER A 198 -4.75 -3.01 15.34
CA SER A 198 -6.18 -3.14 15.65
C SER A 198 -7.07 -3.05 14.41
N ALA A 199 -6.77 -2.09 13.54
CA ALA A 199 -7.57 -1.71 12.39
C ALA A 199 -6.76 -0.87 11.41
N ILE A 200 -7.25 -0.77 10.16
CA ILE A 200 -6.86 0.29 9.23
C ILE A 200 -7.88 1.41 9.32
N VAL A 201 -7.42 2.63 9.56
CA VAL A 201 -8.32 3.79 9.70
C VAL A 201 -8.93 4.19 8.35
N PRO A 202 -10.12 4.80 8.34
CA PRO A 202 -10.74 5.35 7.15
C PRO A 202 -9.81 6.23 6.32
N HIS A 203 -9.76 6.00 5.02
CA HIS A 203 -8.94 6.79 4.10
C HIS A 203 -9.48 6.76 2.67
N GLY A 204 -9.19 7.82 1.91
CA GLY A 204 -9.60 7.92 0.52
C GLY A 204 -8.75 8.88 -0.30
N ARG A 205 -9.02 8.88 -1.60
CA ARG A 205 -8.38 9.75 -2.59
C ARG A 205 -9.44 10.41 -3.46
N TRP A 206 -9.32 11.72 -3.61
CA TRP A 206 -10.25 12.54 -4.36
C TRP A 206 -9.50 13.38 -5.39
N ARG A 207 -10.05 13.47 -6.60
CA ARG A 207 -9.55 14.32 -7.67
C ARG A 207 -10.40 15.57 -7.78
N PHE A 208 -9.73 16.72 -7.70
CA PHE A 208 -10.32 18.04 -7.94
C PHE A 208 -9.85 18.57 -9.29
N ASP A 209 -10.77 18.86 -10.20
CA ASP A 209 -10.49 19.51 -11.47
C ASP A 209 -10.99 20.96 -11.46
N PHE A 210 -10.06 21.89 -11.67
CA PHE A 210 -10.31 23.31 -11.80
C PHE A 210 -10.20 23.68 -13.28
N ALA A 211 -11.30 24.05 -13.93
CA ALA A 211 -11.28 24.49 -15.33
C ALA A 211 -11.43 26.01 -15.42
N GLY A 212 -10.41 26.65 -15.99
CA GLY A 212 -10.32 28.08 -16.23
C GLY A 212 -10.15 28.39 -17.71
N GLU A 213 -9.36 29.42 -18.02
CA GLU A 213 -9.10 29.84 -19.39
C GLU A 213 -7.63 30.23 -19.57
N GLY A 214 -6.94 29.49 -20.44
CA GLY A 214 -5.54 29.74 -20.74
C GLY A 214 -5.37 31.00 -21.57
N ASN A 215 -4.46 31.89 -21.17
CA ASN A 215 -4.21 33.14 -21.88
C ASN A 215 -2.80 33.68 -21.54
N HIS A 216 -2.38 34.77 -22.17
CA HIS A 216 -1.03 35.31 -22.00
C HIS A 216 -0.89 36.10 -20.69
N ALA A 217 0.05 35.68 -19.83
CA ALA A 217 0.17 36.20 -18.46
C ALA A 217 0.49 37.71 -18.38
N GLY A 218 1.08 38.30 -19.43
CA GLY A 218 1.44 39.72 -19.47
C GLY A 218 0.39 40.64 -20.09
N THR A 219 -0.48 40.13 -20.96
CA THR A 219 -1.40 40.97 -21.77
C THR A 219 -2.86 40.82 -21.38
N THR A 220 -3.23 39.75 -20.67
CA THR A 220 -4.58 39.57 -20.13
C THR A 220 -4.74 40.37 -18.84
N GLY A 221 -5.63 41.37 -18.88
CA GLY A 221 -5.98 42.17 -17.70
C GLY A 221 -6.56 41.29 -16.58
N LEU A 222 -6.29 41.65 -15.32
CA LEU A 222 -6.78 40.87 -14.15
C LEU A 222 -8.30 40.64 -14.16
N PRO A 223 -9.17 41.61 -14.51
CA PRO A 223 -10.62 41.40 -14.56
C PRO A 223 -11.08 40.37 -15.61
N ASP A 224 -10.25 40.09 -16.62
CA ASP A 224 -10.56 39.19 -17.73
C ASP A 224 -10.09 37.76 -17.47
N ARG A 225 -9.30 37.53 -16.41
CA ARG A 225 -8.74 36.21 -16.12
C ARG A 225 -9.80 35.25 -15.60
N ARG A 226 -9.60 33.98 -15.95
CA ARG A 226 -10.22 32.81 -15.31
C ARG A 226 -9.11 31.86 -14.87
N ASP A 227 -8.37 32.29 -13.84
CA ASP A 227 -7.16 31.62 -13.41
C ASP A 227 -7.48 30.51 -12.37
N PRO A 228 -7.30 29.22 -12.70
CA PRO A 228 -7.59 28.11 -11.81
C PRO A 228 -6.55 27.92 -10.70
N MET A 229 -5.37 28.57 -10.78
CA MET A 229 -4.31 28.40 -9.78
C MET A 229 -4.71 28.96 -8.40
N LEU A 230 -5.46 30.06 -8.38
CA LEU A 230 -5.88 30.72 -7.14
C LEU A 230 -6.89 29.89 -6.32
N PRO A 231 -8.00 29.39 -6.90
CA PRO A 231 -8.89 28.50 -6.16
C PRO A 231 -8.23 27.16 -5.81
N PHE A 232 -7.33 26.64 -6.63
CA PHE A 232 -6.53 25.46 -6.27
C PHE A 232 -5.65 25.72 -5.03
N ALA A 233 -4.93 26.85 -4.98
CA ALA A 233 -4.11 27.20 -3.83
C ALA A 233 -4.96 27.37 -2.54
N ALA A 234 -6.15 27.94 -2.66
CA ALA A 234 -7.10 28.03 -1.55
C ALA A 234 -7.56 26.65 -1.07
N MET A 235 -7.82 25.71 -1.99
CA MET A 235 -8.16 24.33 -1.67
C MET A 235 -7.02 23.63 -0.90
N VAL A 236 -5.76 23.81 -1.33
CA VAL A 236 -4.58 23.22 -0.65
C VAL A 236 -4.46 23.73 0.79
N ILE A 237 -4.67 25.03 1.02
CA ILE A 237 -4.66 25.60 2.38
C ILE A 237 -5.83 25.03 3.20
N ALA A 238 -7.03 25.01 2.61
CA ALA A 238 -8.23 24.49 3.27
C ALA A 238 -8.10 23.01 3.67
N ALA A 239 -7.40 22.20 2.88
CA ALA A 239 -7.12 20.80 3.22
C ALA A 239 -6.39 20.66 4.57
N ARG A 240 -5.35 21.46 4.79
CA ARG A 240 -4.62 21.46 6.06
C ARG A 240 -5.51 21.92 7.22
N GLU A 241 -6.23 23.02 7.03
CA GLU A 241 -7.05 23.61 8.10
C GLU A 241 -8.25 22.71 8.48
N ALA A 242 -8.91 22.11 7.50
CA ALA A 242 -10.00 21.17 7.72
C ALA A 242 -9.50 19.91 8.45
N ALA A 243 -8.33 19.41 8.07
CA ALA A 243 -7.73 18.27 8.73
C ALA A 243 -7.42 18.53 10.22
N GLU A 244 -6.85 19.69 10.53
CA GLU A 244 -6.59 20.10 11.92
C GLU A 244 -7.88 20.23 12.74
N ARG A 245 -8.96 20.79 12.16
CA ARG A 245 -10.25 20.93 12.84
C ARG A 245 -10.91 19.60 13.14
N ASN A 246 -10.78 18.63 12.23
CA ASN A 246 -11.51 17.36 12.30
C ASN A 246 -10.67 16.21 12.87
N GLY A 247 -9.42 16.46 13.27
CA GLY A 247 -8.52 15.42 13.78
C GLY A 247 -8.14 14.40 12.71
N THR A 248 -8.10 14.81 11.44
CA THR A 248 -7.72 13.97 10.30
C THR A 248 -6.34 14.38 9.78
N VAL A 249 -5.81 13.66 8.80
CA VAL A 249 -4.72 14.11 7.93
C VAL A 249 -5.27 14.29 6.53
N ALA A 250 -4.82 15.33 5.82
CA ALA A 250 -5.21 15.59 4.45
C ALA A 250 -4.05 16.22 3.67
N THR A 251 -3.72 15.66 2.51
CA THR A 251 -2.51 15.98 1.77
C THR A 251 -2.79 16.09 0.27
N VAL A 252 -2.35 17.18 -0.35
CA VAL A 252 -2.35 17.32 -1.82
C VAL A 252 -0.94 17.02 -2.33
N GLY A 253 -0.67 15.75 -2.61
CA GLY A 253 0.66 15.27 -3.01
C GLY A 253 0.95 15.31 -4.51
N LYS A 254 -0.09 15.41 -5.34
CA LYS A 254 0.02 15.39 -6.81
C LYS A 254 -0.80 16.53 -7.41
N VAL A 255 -0.18 17.25 -8.34
CA VAL A 255 -0.81 18.33 -9.11
C VAL A 255 -0.39 18.24 -10.57
N ARG A 256 -1.34 18.52 -11.46
CA ARG A 256 -1.10 18.67 -12.90
C ARG A 256 -1.63 20.02 -13.35
N VAL A 257 -0.74 20.87 -13.86
CA VAL A 257 -1.07 22.21 -14.36
C VAL A 257 -0.95 22.22 -15.88
N VAL A 258 -1.97 22.72 -16.58
CA VAL A 258 -1.99 22.81 -18.04
C VAL A 258 -2.20 24.28 -18.47
N PRO A 259 -1.39 24.84 -19.39
CA PRO A 259 -0.25 24.20 -20.07
C PRO A 259 1.04 24.13 -19.22
N GLY A 260 1.07 24.72 -18.01
CA GLY A 260 2.26 24.72 -17.15
C GLY A 260 3.38 25.67 -17.59
N GLY A 261 3.10 26.58 -18.54
CA GLY A 261 4.04 27.60 -18.98
C GLY A 261 4.13 28.77 -18.00
N VAL A 262 5.33 29.19 -17.63
CA VAL A 262 5.57 30.31 -16.68
C VAL A 262 4.97 31.65 -17.16
N ASN A 263 4.79 31.82 -18.46
CA ASN A 263 4.24 33.03 -19.09
C ASN A 263 2.78 32.87 -19.57
N ALA A 264 2.10 31.80 -19.14
CA ALA A 264 0.73 31.51 -19.50
C ALA A 264 -0.14 31.39 -18.24
N ILE A 265 -1.33 31.97 -18.29
CA ILE A 265 -2.41 31.63 -17.35
C ILE A 265 -2.78 30.17 -17.61
N ALA A 266 -2.92 29.37 -16.55
CA ALA A 266 -3.32 27.98 -16.69
C ALA A 266 -4.75 27.88 -17.24
N SER A 267 -4.97 26.96 -18.18
CA SER A 267 -6.31 26.59 -18.63
C SER A 267 -6.98 25.63 -17.66
N SER A 268 -6.20 24.80 -16.96
CA SER A 268 -6.74 23.88 -15.96
C SER A 268 -5.68 23.47 -14.93
N VAL A 269 -6.16 23.13 -13.74
CA VAL A 269 -5.37 22.48 -12.68
C VAL A 269 -6.14 21.26 -12.20
N THR A 270 -5.48 20.11 -12.15
CA THR A 270 -6.01 18.93 -11.44
C THR A 270 -5.16 18.68 -10.20
N GLY A 271 -5.79 18.56 -9.04
CA GLY A 271 -5.13 18.20 -7.78
C GLY A 271 -5.72 16.92 -7.20
N TRP A 272 -4.89 16.12 -6.53
CA TRP A 272 -5.32 14.90 -5.84
C TRP A 272 -5.15 15.05 -4.34
N LEU A 273 -6.25 14.95 -3.61
CA LEU A 273 -6.33 14.97 -2.16
C LEU A 273 -6.33 13.53 -1.64
N ASP A 274 -5.38 13.19 -0.78
CA ASP A 274 -5.43 12.01 0.10
C ASP A 274 -5.90 12.48 1.48
N ALA A 275 -6.95 11.88 2.04
CA ALA A 275 -7.40 12.20 3.40
C ALA A 275 -7.69 10.93 4.20
N ARG A 276 -7.27 10.93 5.46
CA ARG A 276 -7.36 9.79 6.39
C ARG A 276 -7.70 10.28 7.79
N GLY A 277 -8.45 9.51 8.56
CA GLY A 277 -8.93 9.97 9.86
C GLY A 277 -9.42 8.85 10.76
N PRO A 278 -9.66 9.13 12.04
CA PRO A 278 -10.03 8.11 13.02
C PRO A 278 -11.41 7.50 12.77
N GLU A 279 -12.31 8.24 12.11
CA GLU A 279 -13.70 7.86 11.85
C GLU A 279 -14.13 8.33 10.45
N ASP A 280 -15.04 7.60 9.82
CA ASP A 280 -15.55 7.92 8.47
C ASP A 280 -16.14 9.32 8.40
N ASP A 281 -16.97 9.69 9.38
CA ASP A 281 -17.61 10.99 9.45
C ASP A 281 -16.59 12.14 9.52
N ALA A 282 -15.43 11.92 10.16
CA ALA A 282 -14.37 12.93 10.24
C ALA A 282 -13.72 13.14 8.86
N VAL A 283 -13.41 12.07 8.13
CA VAL A 283 -12.83 12.16 6.78
C VAL A 283 -13.82 12.79 5.80
N ARG A 284 -15.06 12.33 5.80
CA ARG A 284 -16.13 12.86 4.94
C ARG A 284 -16.36 14.35 5.18
N ARG A 285 -16.33 14.79 6.45
CA ARG A 285 -16.43 16.20 6.83
C ARG A 285 -15.23 17.02 6.34
N THR A 286 -14.02 16.51 6.50
CA THR A 286 -12.81 17.16 5.96
C THR A 286 -12.92 17.38 4.45
N VAL A 287 -13.29 16.36 3.69
CA VAL A 287 -13.43 16.49 2.22
C VAL A 287 -14.54 17.48 1.84
N ALA A 288 -15.68 17.47 2.54
CA ALA A 288 -16.78 18.40 2.31
C ALA A 288 -16.37 19.86 2.58
N GLU A 289 -15.63 20.13 3.65
CA GLU A 289 -15.10 21.46 3.96
C GLU A 289 -14.11 21.94 2.89
N VAL A 290 -13.26 21.03 2.39
CA VAL A 290 -12.29 21.32 1.33
C VAL A 290 -12.98 21.63 0.01
N ASP A 291 -14.00 20.84 -0.36
CA ASP A 291 -14.80 21.08 -1.58
C ASP A 291 -15.54 22.42 -1.52
N GLU A 292 -16.19 22.73 -0.40
CA GLU A 292 -16.86 24.01 -0.23
C GLU A 292 -15.86 25.18 -0.31
N ALA A 293 -14.71 25.09 0.35
CA ALA A 293 -13.67 26.11 0.28
C ALA A 293 -13.15 26.31 -1.16
N ALA A 294 -12.92 25.22 -1.89
CA ALA A 294 -12.50 25.25 -3.29
C ALA A 294 -13.54 25.95 -4.17
N ARG A 295 -14.84 25.60 -4.01
CA ARG A 295 -15.94 26.20 -4.76
C ARG A 295 -16.14 27.66 -4.43
N VAL A 296 -16.05 28.06 -3.16
CA VAL A 296 -16.14 29.45 -2.72
C VAL A 296 -15.00 30.26 -3.33
N ALA A 297 -13.77 29.76 -3.26
CA ALA A 297 -12.60 30.42 -3.84
C ALA A 297 -12.67 30.52 -5.38
N ALA A 298 -13.34 29.59 -6.06
CA ALA A 298 -13.44 29.59 -7.52
C ALA A 298 -14.42 30.63 -8.08
N ARG A 299 -15.46 31.01 -7.32
CA ARG A 299 -16.52 31.93 -7.78
C ARG A 299 -15.99 33.28 -8.31
N PRO A 300 -15.12 34.02 -7.58
CA PRO A 300 -14.59 35.29 -8.07
C PRO A 300 -13.76 35.16 -9.37
N HIS A 301 -13.19 33.97 -9.61
CA HIS A 301 -12.38 33.69 -10.78
C HIS A 301 -13.16 33.11 -11.96
N ARG A 302 -14.46 32.81 -11.80
CA ARG A 302 -15.30 32.17 -12.84
C ARG A 302 -14.68 30.85 -13.33
N VAL A 303 -14.09 30.10 -12.40
CA VAL A 303 -13.50 28.78 -12.62
C VAL A 303 -14.51 27.72 -12.17
N SER A 304 -14.69 26.65 -12.95
CA SER A 304 -15.48 25.50 -12.51
C SER A 304 -14.65 24.56 -11.66
N VAL A 305 -15.29 23.86 -10.73
CA VAL A 305 -14.65 22.87 -9.85
C VAL A 305 -15.47 21.58 -9.90
N ASP A 306 -14.85 20.51 -10.35
CA ASP A 306 -15.40 19.15 -10.32
C ASP A 306 -14.63 18.33 -9.28
N LEU A 307 -15.36 17.49 -8.54
CA LEU A 307 -14.83 16.60 -7.52
C LEU A 307 -15.21 15.16 -7.89
N ALA A 308 -14.23 14.28 -7.93
CA ALA A 308 -14.43 12.85 -8.09
C ALA A 308 -13.80 12.09 -6.92
N GLU A 309 -14.56 11.18 -6.31
CA GLU A 309 -14.02 10.16 -5.41
C GLU A 309 -13.41 9.04 -6.25
N GLU A 310 -12.09 8.90 -6.20
CA GLU A 310 -11.38 7.86 -6.97
C GLU A 310 -11.29 6.55 -6.18
N SER A 311 -11.19 6.67 -4.85
CA SER A 311 -11.21 5.54 -3.92
C SER A 311 -11.63 5.99 -2.52
N TYR A 312 -12.32 5.12 -1.79
CA TYR A 312 -12.54 5.26 -0.36
C TYR A 312 -12.58 3.87 0.29
N SER A 313 -11.92 3.75 1.43
CA SER A 313 -11.96 2.58 2.30
C SER A 313 -12.51 3.04 3.64
N GLU A 314 -13.60 2.42 4.08
CA GLU A 314 -14.12 2.54 5.45
C GLU A 314 -13.12 1.92 6.44
N ILE A 315 -13.40 2.05 7.75
CA ILE A 315 -12.59 1.39 8.77
C ILE A 315 -12.56 -0.14 8.52
N VAL A 316 -11.37 -0.72 8.61
CA VAL A 316 -11.19 -2.17 8.51
C VAL A 316 -10.71 -2.67 9.86
N ASP A 317 -11.59 -3.32 10.61
CA ASP A 317 -11.23 -4.01 11.84
C ASP A 317 -10.54 -5.35 11.53
N PHE A 318 -9.36 -5.57 12.10
CA PHE A 318 -8.72 -6.89 12.05
C PHE A 318 -9.42 -7.87 12.99
N ASP A 319 -9.35 -9.16 12.65
CA ASP A 319 -10.03 -10.21 13.40
C ASP A 319 -9.58 -10.20 14.86
N HIS A 320 -10.50 -9.87 15.77
CA HIS A 320 -10.16 -9.67 17.18
C HIS A 320 -9.65 -10.96 17.84
N ALA A 321 -10.15 -12.13 17.45
CA ALA A 321 -9.72 -13.40 18.03
C ALA A 321 -8.28 -13.73 17.61
N LEU A 322 -7.93 -13.54 16.33
CA LEU A 322 -6.58 -13.70 15.82
C LEU A 322 -5.64 -12.66 16.42
N ARG A 323 -6.04 -11.39 16.45
CA ARG A 323 -5.29 -10.28 17.07
C ARG A 323 -4.95 -10.58 18.54
N ASP A 324 -5.94 -10.97 19.33
CA ASP A 324 -5.79 -11.20 20.76
C ASP A 324 -4.94 -12.45 21.03
N ARG A 325 -5.07 -13.48 20.19
CA ARG A 325 -4.19 -14.66 20.24
C ARG A 325 -2.74 -14.29 19.98
N ILE A 326 -2.48 -13.53 18.91
CA ILE A 326 -1.13 -13.02 18.59
C ILE A 326 -0.59 -12.18 19.75
N GLY A 327 -1.39 -11.25 20.27
CA GLY A 327 -1.01 -10.43 21.42
C GLY A 327 -0.60 -11.27 22.64
N ALA A 328 -1.35 -12.34 22.94
CA ALA A 328 -1.03 -13.27 24.02
C ALA A 328 0.26 -14.07 23.75
N THR A 329 0.45 -14.59 22.53
CA THR A 329 1.66 -15.32 22.09
C THR A 329 2.91 -14.45 22.25
N LEU A 330 2.79 -13.15 22.01
CA LEU A 330 3.88 -12.18 22.12
C LEU A 330 4.03 -11.55 23.51
N GLY A 331 3.27 -12.02 24.52
CA GLY A 331 3.40 -11.55 25.89
C GLY A 331 2.74 -10.18 26.17
N GLY A 332 1.75 -9.79 25.39
CA GLY A 332 0.96 -8.57 25.60
C GLY A 332 1.54 -7.32 24.95
N VAL A 333 1.99 -7.42 23.69
CA VAL A 333 2.51 -6.27 22.93
C VAL A 333 1.46 -5.17 22.70
N PRO A 334 1.87 -3.91 22.46
CA PRO A 334 0.96 -2.82 22.17
C PRO A 334 0.05 -3.09 20.97
N VAL A 335 -1.18 -2.60 21.05
CA VAL A 335 -2.18 -2.68 19.98
C VAL A 335 -2.50 -1.26 19.50
N LEU A 336 -2.39 -1.02 18.20
CA LEU A 336 -2.56 0.31 17.60
C LEU A 336 -3.21 0.24 16.21
N PRO A 337 -3.96 1.26 15.78
CA PRO A 337 -4.45 1.33 14.40
C PRO A 337 -3.34 1.77 13.44
N THR A 338 -3.49 1.49 12.15
CA THR A 338 -2.62 2.02 11.08
C THR A 338 -3.36 3.01 10.20
N GLY A 339 -2.61 4.04 9.77
CA GLY A 339 -3.04 5.03 8.79
C GLY A 339 -2.91 4.57 7.34
N ALA A 340 -2.26 3.44 7.08
CA ALA A 340 -1.93 2.96 5.74
C ALA A 340 -2.81 1.80 5.31
N GLY A 341 -3.12 1.76 4.00
CA GLY A 341 -3.69 0.57 3.39
C GLY A 341 -2.61 -0.50 3.27
N HIS A 342 -3.03 -1.76 3.36
CA HIS A 342 -2.17 -2.94 3.21
C HIS A 342 -2.98 -4.08 2.59
N ASP A 343 -2.29 -5.06 2.01
CA ASP A 343 -2.93 -6.25 1.43
C ASP A 343 -3.74 -7.04 2.47
N ALA A 344 -3.28 -7.13 3.72
CA ALA A 344 -4.05 -7.72 4.82
C ALA A 344 -5.39 -7.02 5.05
N GLY A 345 -5.44 -5.70 4.84
CA GLY A 345 -6.69 -4.94 4.90
C GLY A 345 -7.68 -5.38 3.84
N VAL A 346 -7.24 -5.58 2.61
CA VAL A 346 -8.08 -6.05 1.51
C VAL A 346 -8.57 -7.47 1.74
N LEU A 347 -7.67 -8.36 2.17
CA LEU A 347 -7.97 -9.78 2.36
C LEU A 347 -8.81 -10.06 3.62
N SER A 348 -8.80 -9.16 4.61
CA SER A 348 -9.63 -9.27 5.83
C SER A 348 -11.13 -9.45 5.56
N ALA A 349 -11.62 -8.95 4.41
CA ALA A 349 -13.01 -9.12 3.98
C ALA A 349 -13.36 -10.56 3.58
N ARG A 350 -12.36 -11.42 3.36
CA ARG A 350 -12.51 -12.80 2.87
C ARG A 350 -11.98 -13.85 3.86
N LEU A 351 -11.01 -13.50 4.70
CA LEU A 351 -10.37 -14.40 5.65
C LEU A 351 -9.88 -13.67 6.91
N PRO A 352 -9.71 -14.37 8.06
CA PRO A 352 -9.12 -13.77 9.25
C PRO A 352 -7.71 -13.22 8.97
N ALA A 353 -7.54 -11.91 9.12
CA ALA A 353 -6.27 -11.22 8.90
C ALA A 353 -5.85 -10.45 10.15
N ALA A 354 -4.53 -10.36 10.35
CA ALA A 354 -3.89 -9.55 11.38
C ALA A 354 -2.58 -8.98 10.84
N MET A 355 -2.06 -7.95 11.51
CA MET A 355 -0.74 -7.41 11.19
C MET A 355 0.15 -7.27 12.43
N LEU A 356 1.45 -7.43 12.20
CA LEU A 356 2.52 -7.10 13.13
C LEU A 356 3.22 -5.84 12.65
N PHE A 357 3.49 -4.91 13.55
CA PHE A 357 4.30 -3.73 13.25
C PHE A 357 5.68 -3.82 13.87
N VAL A 358 6.68 -3.41 13.09
CA VAL A 358 8.02 -3.09 13.58
C VAL A 358 8.13 -1.59 13.76
N ARG A 359 8.71 -1.18 14.89
CA ARG A 359 8.88 0.23 15.23
C ARG A 359 9.66 1.02 14.17
N ASN A 360 9.14 2.20 13.85
CA ASN A 360 9.84 3.20 13.07
C ASN A 360 10.15 4.42 13.95
N PRO A 361 11.39 4.58 14.43
CA PRO A 361 11.72 5.67 15.36
C PRO A 361 11.58 7.07 14.74
N THR A 362 11.57 7.16 13.40
CA THR A 362 11.48 8.44 12.70
C THR A 362 10.04 8.84 12.38
N GLY A 363 9.14 7.86 12.23
CA GLY A 363 7.84 8.02 11.60
C GLY A 363 7.88 8.52 10.16
N VAL A 364 9.04 8.45 9.49
CA VAL A 364 9.18 8.73 8.07
C VAL A 364 8.92 7.44 7.31
N SER A 365 8.03 7.50 6.33
CA SER A 365 7.78 6.45 5.35
C SER A 365 7.44 7.09 4.00
N HIS A 366 7.36 6.29 2.93
CA HIS A 366 7.18 6.78 1.55
C HIS A 366 8.25 7.82 1.14
N ALA A 367 9.45 7.71 1.71
CA ALA A 367 10.55 8.63 1.49
C ALA A 367 11.91 7.96 1.70
N PRO A 368 13.01 8.49 1.11
CA PRO A 368 14.33 7.86 1.20
C PRO A 368 14.90 7.75 2.62
N ALA A 369 14.40 8.59 3.53
CA ALA A 369 14.82 8.63 4.92
C ALA A 369 14.06 7.64 5.83
N GLU A 370 13.15 6.82 5.27
CA GLU A 370 12.51 5.74 6.01
C GLU A 370 13.54 4.81 6.64
N TYR A 371 13.32 4.48 7.90
CA TYR A 371 14.27 3.70 8.67
C TYR A 371 13.60 2.88 9.77
N ALA A 372 14.03 1.63 9.91
CA ALA A 372 13.79 0.80 11.08
C ALA A 372 15.15 0.30 11.62
N GLU A 373 15.31 0.30 12.94
CA GLU A 373 16.56 -0.15 13.54
C GLU A 373 16.73 -1.66 13.38
N LEU A 374 17.98 -2.12 13.18
CA LEU A 374 18.25 -3.55 13.04
C LEU A 374 17.71 -4.39 14.24
N PRO A 375 17.87 -3.98 15.51
CA PRO A 375 17.28 -4.71 16.63
C PRO A 375 15.74 -4.81 16.55
N ASP A 376 15.06 -3.76 16.07
CA ASP A 376 13.60 -3.76 15.92
C ASP A 376 13.18 -4.71 14.79
N CYS A 377 13.88 -4.68 13.66
CA CYS A 377 13.66 -5.63 12.57
C CYS A 377 13.86 -7.08 13.03
N LEU A 378 14.92 -7.37 13.80
CA LEU A 378 15.17 -8.70 14.34
C LEU A 378 14.11 -9.13 15.36
N ALA A 379 13.63 -8.21 16.21
CA ALA A 379 12.50 -8.46 17.10
C ALA A 379 11.22 -8.78 16.32
N GLY A 380 10.99 -8.10 15.18
CA GLY A 380 9.92 -8.42 14.25
C GLY A 380 10.00 -9.84 13.69
N VAL A 381 11.19 -10.28 13.27
CA VAL A 381 11.42 -11.66 12.81
C VAL A 381 11.10 -12.68 13.90
N GLU A 382 11.60 -12.45 15.12
CA GLU A 382 11.35 -13.31 16.29
C GLU A 382 9.86 -13.39 16.63
N ALA A 383 9.17 -12.24 16.60
CA ALA A 383 7.74 -12.17 16.84
C ALA A 383 6.95 -12.92 15.75
N LEU A 384 7.27 -12.70 14.48
CA LEU A 384 6.62 -13.41 13.38
C LEU A 384 6.84 -14.91 13.48
N ALA A 385 8.07 -15.36 13.80
CA ALA A 385 8.36 -16.77 14.01
C ALA A 385 7.53 -17.36 15.15
N ALA A 386 7.44 -16.68 16.31
CA ALA A 386 6.62 -17.15 17.43
C ALA A 386 5.12 -17.26 17.06
N VAL A 387 4.60 -16.31 16.27
CA VAL A 387 3.22 -16.34 15.78
C VAL A 387 3.01 -17.49 14.80
N LEU A 388 3.93 -17.69 13.84
CA LEU A 388 3.84 -18.80 12.89
C LEU A 388 3.94 -20.17 13.59
N ASP A 389 4.76 -20.28 14.64
CA ASP A 389 4.86 -21.48 15.48
C ASP A 389 3.51 -21.84 16.12
N ASP A 390 2.91 -20.88 16.83
CA ASP A 390 1.60 -21.04 17.48
C ASP A 390 0.48 -21.33 16.48
N LEU A 391 0.50 -20.70 15.30
CA LEU A 391 -0.56 -20.84 14.32
C LEU A 391 -0.41 -22.08 13.43
N ALA A 392 0.81 -22.55 13.14
CA ALA A 392 1.04 -23.57 12.11
C ALA A 392 1.85 -24.79 12.55
N CYS A 393 2.57 -24.74 13.67
CA CYS A 393 3.41 -25.84 14.14
C CYS A 393 2.78 -26.54 15.36
N GLY A 394 2.28 -25.77 16.33
CA GLY A 394 1.56 -26.27 17.51
C GLY A 394 2.33 -26.14 18.81
#